data_AF-A0AB40D020-F1
#
_entry.id   AF-A0AB40D020-F1
#
_cell.length_a   1.000
_cell.length_b   1.000
_cell.length_c   1.000
_cell.angle_alpha   90.00
_cell.angle_beta   90.00
_cell.angle_gamma   90.00
#
_symmetry.space_group_name_H-M   'P 1'
#
loop_
_entity.id
_entity.type
_entity.pdbx_description
1 polymer ?
#
loop_
_entity_poly.entity_id
_entity_poly.type
_entity_poly.pdbx_seq_one_letter_code
_entity_poly.pdbx_strand_id
1 'polypeptide(L)'
;MAMSSATTDKVPALKVFNDTKTGVKGLVDSGITSLPAIFHHPNICLSIPTSTHLSIPIFDLSLPRPIAVDLIRSACQDWGFFQLINHGIPLSTIDNTISSVRSFHELPAAIRSQHYTRAPRGGVSYFSNMDLFYSAAANWKDTLQVTFSPVRPEVDMIPEVCRSELVAWEEQVKVVGREVMGMMCEGLGVSSGRLEEFVEDYSECTLVIREAE
;
A
#
# COMPACT_ATOMS: atom_id res chain seq x y z
N MET A 1 18.58 -31.08 -21.34
CA MET A 1 17.45 -30.13 -21.15
C MET A 1 16.33 -30.87 -20.47
N ALA A 2 16.24 -30.77 -19.14
CA ALA A 2 15.07 -31.21 -18.39
C ALA A 2 14.42 -29.94 -17.85
N MET A 3 13.31 -29.51 -18.45
CA MET A 3 12.44 -28.52 -17.82
C MET A 3 11.91 -29.15 -16.53
N SER A 4 12.21 -28.51 -15.41
CA SER A 4 11.66 -28.84 -14.10
C SER A 4 10.13 -28.94 -14.19
N SER A 5 9.59 -30.10 -13.81
CA SER A 5 8.14 -30.39 -13.79
C SER A 5 7.35 -29.49 -12.84
N ALA A 6 8.01 -28.69 -12.00
CA ALA A 6 7.35 -27.76 -11.08
C ALA A 6 6.87 -26.45 -11.73
N THR A 7 7.33 -26.15 -12.94
CA THR A 7 7.01 -24.88 -13.64
C THR A 7 5.69 -24.95 -14.43
N THR A 8 5.25 -26.15 -14.81
CA THR A 8 4.09 -26.36 -15.70
C THR A 8 2.75 -26.26 -14.97
N ASP A 9 2.68 -26.61 -13.68
CA ASP A 9 1.42 -26.64 -12.91
C ASP A 9 1.03 -25.30 -12.26
N LYS A 10 1.90 -24.28 -12.31
CA LYS A 10 1.63 -22.97 -11.70
C LYS A 10 0.63 -22.14 -12.51
N VAL A 11 0.73 -22.15 -13.83
CA VAL A 11 -0.08 -21.28 -14.70
C VAL A 11 -1.59 -21.60 -14.59
N PRO A 12 -2.03 -22.88 -14.59
CA PRO A 12 -3.44 -23.20 -14.37
C PRO A 12 -3.94 -22.76 -12.99
N ALA A 13 -3.16 -22.99 -11.93
CA ALA A 13 -3.54 -22.61 -10.57
C ALA A 13 -3.65 -21.08 -10.38
N LEU A 14 -2.72 -20.31 -10.97
CA LEU A 14 -2.77 -18.84 -10.99
C LEU A 14 -3.99 -18.34 -11.75
N LYS A 15 -4.33 -18.98 -12.88
CA LYS A 15 -5.53 -18.64 -13.64
C LYS A 15 -6.80 -18.90 -12.84
N VAL A 16 -6.92 -20.07 -12.20
CA VAL A 16 -8.06 -20.40 -11.33
C VAL A 16 -8.19 -19.37 -10.21
N PHE A 17 -7.10 -19.07 -9.50
CA PHE A 17 -7.09 -18.07 -8.43
C PHE A 17 -7.52 -16.68 -8.93
N ASN A 18 -7.00 -16.24 -10.08
CA ASN A 18 -7.38 -14.94 -10.63
C ASN A 18 -8.83 -14.90 -11.12
N ASP A 19 -9.34 -15.99 -11.67
CA ASP A 19 -10.69 -16.06 -12.25
C ASP A 19 -11.78 -16.03 -11.17
N THR A 20 -11.48 -16.40 -9.91
CA THR A 20 -12.45 -16.23 -8.81
C THR A 20 -12.72 -14.77 -8.49
N LYS A 21 -11.75 -13.87 -8.74
CA LYS A 21 -11.83 -12.45 -8.40
C LYS A 21 -12.12 -12.16 -6.92
N THR A 22 -11.86 -13.14 -6.05
CA THR A 22 -12.14 -13.04 -4.61
C THR A 22 -10.91 -12.69 -3.77
N GLY A 23 -9.72 -12.75 -4.39
CA GLY A 23 -8.44 -12.50 -3.73
C GLY A 23 -8.07 -13.58 -2.71
N VAL A 24 -7.05 -13.27 -1.91
CA VAL A 24 -6.60 -14.08 -0.76
C VAL A 24 -7.71 -14.20 0.28
N LYS A 25 -8.48 -13.14 0.53
CA LYS A 25 -9.62 -13.17 1.46
C LYS A 25 -10.64 -14.24 1.08
N GLY A 26 -10.90 -14.46 -0.22
CA GLY A 26 -11.76 -15.56 -0.67
C GLY A 26 -11.21 -16.95 -0.37
N LEU A 27 -9.88 -17.13 -0.36
CA LEU A 27 -9.27 -18.38 0.06
C LEU A 27 -9.42 -18.58 1.58
N VAL A 28 -9.15 -17.54 2.36
CA VAL A 28 -9.32 -17.56 3.82
C VAL A 28 -10.77 -17.91 4.18
N ASP A 29 -11.74 -17.22 3.57
CA ASP A 29 -13.17 -17.44 3.80
C ASP A 29 -13.64 -18.85 3.38
N SER A 30 -12.93 -19.50 2.44
CA SER A 30 -13.21 -20.89 2.05
C SER A 30 -12.71 -21.93 3.07
N GLY A 31 -11.97 -21.50 4.09
CA GLY A 31 -11.45 -22.36 5.16
C GLY A 31 -10.26 -23.22 4.72
N ILE A 32 -9.40 -22.70 3.85
CA ILE A 32 -8.19 -23.45 3.46
C ILE A 32 -7.35 -23.80 4.70
N THR A 33 -6.80 -25.02 4.73
CA THR A 33 -5.95 -25.50 5.83
C THR A 33 -4.48 -25.55 5.46
N SER A 34 -4.15 -25.28 4.19
CA SER A 34 -2.79 -25.31 3.68
C SER A 34 -2.59 -24.22 2.65
N LEU A 35 -1.48 -23.50 2.75
CA LEU A 35 -1.11 -22.45 1.81
C LEU A 35 -0.93 -23.02 0.39
N PRO A 36 -1.63 -22.51 -0.64
CA PRO A 36 -1.44 -22.98 -2.01
C PRO A 36 -0.03 -22.73 -2.53
N ALA A 37 0.49 -23.65 -3.36
CA ALA A 37 1.85 -23.58 -3.89
C ALA A 37 2.18 -22.32 -4.69
N ILE A 38 1.16 -21.59 -5.18
CA ILE A 38 1.33 -20.30 -5.86
C ILE A 38 1.89 -19.22 -4.92
N PHE A 39 1.77 -19.36 -3.60
CA PHE A 39 2.31 -18.42 -2.60
C PHE A 39 3.66 -18.85 -2.01
N HIS A 40 4.20 -20.01 -2.42
CA HIS A 40 5.49 -20.49 -1.90
C HIS A 40 6.65 -19.74 -2.54
N HIS A 41 7.25 -18.81 -1.79
CA HIS A 41 8.41 -18.05 -2.27
C HIS A 41 9.67 -18.95 -2.31
N PRO A 42 10.38 -19.04 -3.45
CA PRO A 42 11.49 -19.98 -3.62
C PRO A 42 12.75 -19.62 -2.80
N ASN A 43 12.86 -18.36 -2.35
CA ASN A 43 14.05 -17.82 -1.69
C ASN A 43 13.69 -17.11 -0.37
N ILE A 44 12.97 -17.77 0.53
CA ILE A 44 12.76 -17.26 1.90
C ILE A 44 14.07 -17.47 2.68
N CYS A 45 15.07 -16.63 2.41
CA CYS A 45 16.25 -16.55 3.27
C CYS A 45 15.89 -15.63 4.45
N LEU A 46 15.27 -16.20 5.49
CA LEU A 46 14.97 -15.50 6.75
C LEU A 46 16.22 -15.31 7.63
N SER A 47 17.40 -15.13 7.02
CA SER A 47 18.54 -14.57 7.74
C SER A 47 18.29 -13.07 7.91
N ILE A 48 17.23 -12.72 8.64
CA ILE A 48 17.11 -11.39 9.23
C ILE A 48 18.23 -11.36 10.27
N PRO A 49 19.29 -10.55 10.09
CA PRO A 49 20.26 -10.40 11.16
C PRO A 49 19.48 -9.92 12.38
N THR A 50 19.54 -10.70 13.46
CA THR A 50 19.04 -10.33 14.79
C THR A 50 19.92 -9.21 15.36
N SER A 51 20.02 -8.09 14.64
CA SER A 51 20.62 -6.87 15.15
C SER A 51 19.65 -6.31 16.19
N THR A 52 20.06 -6.32 17.45
CA THR A 52 19.20 -6.03 18.60
C THR A 52 19.00 -4.54 18.89
N HIS A 53 19.45 -3.61 18.04
CA HIS A 53 19.36 -2.17 18.35
C HIS A 53 19.19 -1.24 17.15
N LEU A 54 18.52 -1.67 16.07
CA LEU A 54 18.11 -0.73 15.01
C LEU A 54 16.72 -0.15 15.34
N SER A 55 16.69 1.11 15.78
CA SER A 55 15.46 1.88 15.96
C SER A 55 15.24 2.79 14.75
N ILE A 56 14.13 2.60 14.03
CA ILE A 56 13.71 3.49 12.94
C ILE A 56 13.61 4.93 13.49
N PRO A 57 14.20 5.94 12.84
CA PRO A 57 14.10 7.32 13.27
C PRO A 57 12.65 7.78 13.44
N ILE A 58 12.38 8.49 14.52
CA ILE A 58 11.08 9.14 14.76
C ILE A 58 11.26 10.63 14.55
N PHE A 59 10.42 11.21 13.71
CA PHE A 59 10.47 12.59 13.28
C PHE A 59 9.22 13.34 13.73
N ASP A 60 9.42 14.39 14.53
CA ASP A 60 8.35 15.22 15.08
C ASP A 60 8.13 16.45 14.19
N LEU A 61 6.96 16.52 13.54
CA LEU A 61 6.60 17.62 12.63
C LEU A 61 6.32 18.94 13.34
N SER A 62 6.18 18.94 14.68
CA SER A 62 5.97 20.16 15.46
C SER A 62 7.27 20.90 15.78
N LEU A 63 8.43 20.33 15.45
CA LEU A 63 9.73 20.95 15.70
C LEU A 63 9.95 22.22 14.86
N PRO A 64 10.78 23.17 15.34
CA PRO A 64 11.17 24.34 14.56
C PRO A 64 11.79 23.95 13.22
N ARG A 65 11.39 24.63 12.14
CA ARG A 65 11.74 24.28 10.75
C ARG A 65 13.23 23.99 10.52
N PRO A 66 14.21 24.79 10.99
CA PRO A 66 15.63 24.49 10.76
C PRO A 66 16.07 23.15 11.37
N ILE A 67 15.59 22.84 12.57
CA ILE A 67 15.89 21.58 13.27
C ILE A 67 15.23 20.42 12.52
N ALA A 68 13.98 20.61 12.10
CA ALA A 68 13.22 19.62 11.36
C ALA A 68 13.90 19.28 10.01
N VAL A 69 14.38 20.29 9.27
CA VAL A 69 15.11 20.12 8.00
C VAL A 69 16.42 19.35 8.19
N ASP A 70 17.18 19.64 9.24
CA ASP A 70 18.42 18.90 9.50
C ASP A 70 18.17 17.43 9.87
N LEU A 71 17.15 17.17 10.70
CA LEU A 71 16.79 15.81 11.10
C LEU A 71 16.25 14.98 9.94
N ILE A 72 15.36 15.53 9.11
CA ILE A 72 14.83 14.80 7.95
C ILE A 72 15.93 14.51 6.93
N ARG A 73 16.87 15.44 6.73
CA ARG A 73 18.02 15.24 5.86
C ARG A 73 18.86 14.05 6.31
N SER A 74 19.19 13.97 7.60
CA SER A 74 19.92 12.82 8.16
C SER A 74 19.12 11.53 8.06
N ALA A 75 17.83 11.53 8.41
CA ALA A 75 16.99 10.34 8.30
C ALA A 75 16.90 9.81 6.85
N CYS A 76 16.76 10.69 5.86
CA CYS A 76 16.76 10.32 4.45
C CYS A 76 18.11 9.78 3.99
N GLN A 77 19.23 10.36 4.43
CA GLN A 77 20.58 9.96 4.04
C GLN A 77 21.01 8.63 4.68
N ASP A 78 20.73 8.46 5.97
CA ASP A 78 21.26 7.35 6.77
C ASP A 78 20.33 6.13 6.76
N TRP A 79 19.01 6.34 6.63
CA TRP A 79 18.00 5.28 6.73
C TRP A 79 17.15 5.11 5.47
N GLY A 80 16.79 6.21 4.80
CA GLY A 80 15.79 6.20 3.73
C GLY A 80 14.37 5.86 4.21
N PHE A 81 14.15 5.77 5.53
CA PHE A 81 12.86 5.48 6.15
C PHE A 81 12.78 6.07 7.56
N PHE A 82 11.61 6.57 7.96
CA PHE A 82 11.36 7.19 9.26
C PHE A 82 9.87 7.14 9.62
N GLN A 83 9.55 7.32 10.90
CA GLN A 83 8.19 7.45 11.43
C GLN A 83 7.86 8.90 11.71
N LEU A 84 6.63 9.32 11.48
CA LEU A 84 6.16 10.67 11.75
C LEU A 84 5.31 10.72 13.02
N ILE A 85 5.54 11.73 13.86
CA ILE A 85 4.67 12.08 15.00
C ILE A 85 4.29 13.56 14.94
N ASN A 86 3.21 13.93 15.65
CA ASN A 86 2.67 15.29 15.66
C ASN A 86 2.41 15.85 14.25
N HIS A 87 2.01 14.98 13.31
CA HIS A 87 1.78 15.30 11.90
C HIS A 87 0.45 16.05 11.64
N GLY A 88 -0.31 16.40 12.67
CA GLY A 88 -1.54 17.19 12.56
C GLY A 88 -2.80 16.42 12.12
N ILE A 89 -2.67 15.25 11.47
CA ILE A 89 -3.83 14.40 11.14
C ILE A 89 -4.54 13.93 12.43
N PRO A 90 -5.86 14.18 12.57
CA PRO A 90 -6.63 13.69 13.73
C PRO A 90 -6.59 12.17 13.84
N LEU A 91 -6.42 11.65 15.06
CA LEU A 91 -6.46 10.20 15.33
C LEU A 91 -7.76 9.55 14.86
N SER A 92 -8.89 10.24 15.03
CA SER A 92 -10.18 9.77 14.53
C SER A 92 -10.20 9.56 13.01
N THR A 93 -9.51 10.40 12.23
CA THR A 93 -9.40 10.21 10.78
C THR A 93 -8.61 8.95 10.45
N ILE A 94 -7.51 8.69 11.17
CA ILE A 94 -6.71 7.47 11.00
C ILE A 94 -7.56 6.23 11.34
N ASP A 95 -8.19 6.23 12.52
CA ASP A 95 -8.98 5.10 13.02
C ASP A 95 -10.18 4.80 12.11
N ASN A 96 -10.91 5.84 11.69
CA ASN A 96 -12.06 5.71 10.79
C ASN A 96 -11.63 5.16 9.42
N THR A 97 -10.50 5.63 8.87
CA THR A 97 -9.97 5.15 7.59
C THR A 97 -9.56 3.68 7.68
N ILE A 98 -8.84 3.29 8.73
CA ILE A 98 -8.47 1.88 8.95
C ILE A 98 -9.74 1.03 9.10
N SER A 99 -10.71 1.48 9.89
CA SER A 99 -11.95 0.75 10.12
C SER A 99 -12.76 0.59 8.83
N SER A 100 -12.89 1.63 8.02
CA SER A 100 -13.72 1.59 6.81
C SER A 100 -13.10 0.71 5.72
N VAL A 101 -11.77 0.73 5.56
CA VAL A 101 -11.07 -0.18 4.65
C VAL A 101 -11.17 -1.63 5.15
N ARG A 102 -11.12 -1.87 6.47
CA ARG A 102 -11.42 -3.22 7.02
C ARG A 102 -12.84 -3.64 6.65
N SER A 103 -13.81 -2.76 6.81
CA SER A 103 -15.21 -3.04 6.45
C SER A 103 -15.35 -3.37 4.96
N PHE A 104 -14.60 -2.73 4.06
CA PHE A 104 -14.54 -3.12 2.65
C PHE A 104 -14.03 -4.55 2.45
N HIS A 105 -12.94 -4.91 3.13
CA HIS A 105 -12.37 -6.26 3.05
C HIS A 105 -13.30 -7.33 3.62
N GLU A 106 -14.14 -7.00 4.60
CA GLU A 106 -15.16 -7.90 5.16
C GLU A 106 -16.48 -7.95 4.38
N LEU A 107 -16.62 -7.19 3.30
CA LEU A 107 -17.81 -7.30 2.44
C LEU A 107 -17.92 -8.71 1.83
N PRO A 108 -19.14 -9.19 1.55
CA PRO A 108 -19.36 -10.41 0.80
C PRO A 108 -18.56 -10.40 -0.51
N ALA A 109 -17.97 -11.54 -0.87
CA ALA A 109 -17.13 -11.68 -2.06
C ALA A 109 -17.85 -11.23 -3.35
N ALA A 110 -19.17 -11.42 -3.45
CA ALA A 110 -20.00 -10.98 -4.57
C ALA A 110 -20.07 -9.45 -4.72
N ILE A 111 -19.89 -8.69 -3.64
CA ILE A 111 -19.84 -7.23 -3.66
C ILE A 111 -18.39 -6.78 -3.92
N ARG A 112 -17.43 -7.31 -3.16
CA ARG A 112 -16.01 -6.92 -3.27
C ARG A 112 -15.43 -7.20 -4.66
N SER A 113 -15.79 -8.32 -5.28
CA SER A 113 -15.32 -8.72 -6.62
C SER A 113 -15.77 -7.79 -7.75
N GLN A 114 -16.78 -6.93 -7.53
CA GLN A 114 -17.20 -5.92 -8.50
C GLN A 114 -16.10 -4.86 -8.73
N HIS A 115 -15.28 -4.61 -7.71
CA HIS A 115 -14.11 -3.73 -7.80
C HIS A 115 -12.85 -4.47 -8.28
N TYR A 116 -12.92 -5.79 -8.47
CA TYR A 116 -11.74 -6.58 -8.82
C TYR A 116 -11.30 -6.32 -10.26
N THR A 117 -10.14 -5.71 -10.43
CA THR A 117 -9.58 -5.42 -11.75
C THR A 117 -8.05 -5.44 -11.73
N ARG A 118 -7.46 -5.92 -12.82
CA ARG A 118 -6.01 -5.82 -13.09
C ARG A 118 -5.65 -4.64 -14.00
N ALA A 119 -6.68 -3.96 -14.54
CA ALA A 119 -6.55 -2.79 -15.40
C ALA A 119 -7.42 -1.69 -14.79
N PRO A 120 -6.91 -0.91 -13.83
CA PRO A 120 -7.68 0.15 -13.20
C PRO A 120 -8.18 1.12 -14.26
N ARG A 121 -9.51 1.26 -14.34
CA ARG A 121 -10.16 2.33 -15.10
C ARG A 121 -10.81 3.25 -14.08
N GLY A 122 -10.55 4.55 -14.18
CA GLY A 122 -11.14 5.55 -13.27
C GLY A 122 -10.55 5.56 -11.86
N GLY A 123 -9.29 5.16 -11.67
CA GLY A 123 -8.54 5.42 -10.43
C GLY A 123 -8.91 4.56 -9.21
N VAL A 124 -9.77 3.55 -9.36
CA VAL A 124 -10.11 2.60 -8.28
C VAL A 124 -9.84 1.17 -8.73
N SER A 125 -9.16 0.39 -7.90
CA SER A 125 -9.00 -1.04 -8.13
C SER A 125 -8.89 -1.85 -6.85
N TYR A 126 -9.44 -3.06 -6.90
CA TYR A 126 -9.20 -4.11 -5.93
C TYR A 126 -8.48 -5.27 -6.61
N PHE A 127 -7.39 -5.76 -6.02
CA PHE A 127 -6.63 -6.88 -6.57
C PHE A 127 -5.79 -7.54 -5.48
N SER A 128 -5.36 -8.78 -5.73
CA SER A 128 -4.43 -9.48 -4.84
C SER A 128 -2.97 -9.20 -5.18
N ASN A 129 -2.62 -9.39 -6.46
CA ASN A 129 -1.25 -9.28 -6.95
C ASN A 129 -1.23 -8.64 -8.35
N MET A 130 -0.50 -7.53 -8.52
CA MET A 130 -0.37 -6.85 -9.82
C MET A 130 0.42 -7.72 -10.82
N ASP A 131 1.52 -8.26 -10.34
CA ASP A 131 2.53 -9.05 -11.05
C ASP A 131 2.28 -10.56 -10.98
N LEU A 132 1.05 -10.99 -10.66
CA LEU A 132 0.66 -12.39 -10.39
C LEU A 132 1.20 -13.42 -11.41
N PHE A 133 1.27 -13.07 -12.69
CA PHE A 133 1.71 -13.97 -13.77
C PHE A 133 3.20 -13.84 -14.14
N TYR A 134 3.90 -12.87 -13.55
CA TYR A 134 5.30 -12.58 -13.83
C TYR A 134 6.21 -12.92 -12.63
N SER A 135 5.65 -12.89 -11.42
CA SER A 135 6.39 -13.17 -10.19
C SER A 135 6.52 -14.66 -9.90
N ALA A 136 7.63 -15.01 -9.23
CA ALA A 136 7.95 -16.40 -8.92
C ALA A 136 6.95 -17.05 -7.94
N ALA A 137 6.33 -16.22 -7.10
CA ALA A 137 5.25 -16.55 -6.19
C ALA A 137 4.36 -15.31 -5.99
N ALA A 138 3.09 -15.54 -5.65
CA ALA A 138 2.13 -14.52 -5.27
C ALA A 138 2.34 -14.09 -3.81
N ASN A 139 2.01 -12.84 -3.50
CA ASN A 139 1.94 -12.35 -2.13
C ASN A 139 0.63 -12.77 -1.46
N TRP A 140 0.70 -13.12 -0.19
CA TRP A 140 -0.47 -13.34 0.67
C TRP A 140 -1.05 -12.00 1.12
N LYS A 141 -1.70 -11.29 0.19
CA LYS A 141 -2.37 -10.01 0.44
C LYS A 141 -3.48 -9.76 -0.55
N ASP A 142 -4.41 -8.90 -0.14
CA ASP A 142 -5.30 -8.18 -1.02
C ASP A 142 -5.05 -6.67 -0.88
N THR A 143 -5.46 -5.88 -1.88
CA THR A 143 -5.18 -4.44 -1.94
C THR A 143 -6.36 -3.72 -2.57
N LEU A 144 -6.90 -2.74 -1.85
CA LEU A 144 -7.71 -1.67 -2.40
C LEU A 144 -6.79 -0.48 -2.69
N GLN A 145 -6.77 -0.05 -3.94
CA GLN A 145 -5.98 1.09 -4.41
C GLN A 145 -6.93 2.17 -4.93
N VAL A 146 -6.76 3.40 -4.41
CA VAL A 146 -7.47 4.59 -4.90
C VAL A 146 -6.46 5.67 -5.26
N THR A 147 -6.41 6.01 -6.55
CA THR A 147 -5.51 7.01 -7.12
C THR A 147 -6.24 8.33 -7.29
N PHE A 148 -5.81 9.38 -6.60
CA PHE A 148 -6.47 10.69 -6.58
C PHE A 148 -5.81 11.74 -7.49
N SER A 149 -4.63 11.45 -8.05
CA SER A 149 -3.89 12.33 -8.96
C SER A 149 -3.26 11.51 -10.09
N PRO A 150 -3.15 12.04 -11.33
CA PRO A 150 -3.47 13.41 -11.74
C PRO A 150 -4.97 13.66 -11.92
N VAL A 151 -5.74 12.59 -12.11
CA VAL A 151 -7.18 12.64 -12.29
C VAL A 151 -7.85 11.94 -11.11
N ARG A 152 -8.71 12.67 -10.39
CA ARG A 152 -9.51 12.09 -9.32
C ARG A 152 -10.48 11.05 -9.88
N PRO A 153 -10.71 9.95 -9.15
CA PRO A 153 -11.70 8.97 -9.54
C PRO A 153 -13.09 9.61 -9.41
N GLU A 154 -14.05 9.13 -10.20
CA GLU A 154 -15.46 9.45 -9.93
C GLU A 154 -15.82 8.95 -8.53
N VAL A 155 -16.46 9.80 -7.74
CA VAL A 155 -16.76 9.51 -6.33
C VAL A 155 -17.54 8.20 -6.16
N ASP A 156 -18.43 7.89 -7.11
CA ASP A 156 -19.24 6.68 -7.11
C ASP A 156 -18.46 5.40 -7.45
N MET A 157 -17.26 5.51 -8.02
CA MET A 157 -16.36 4.37 -8.25
C MET A 157 -15.67 3.92 -6.96
N ILE A 158 -15.53 4.80 -5.97
CA ILE A 158 -14.97 4.45 -4.66
C ILE A 158 -16.03 3.66 -3.88
N PRO A 159 -15.67 2.49 -3.29
CA PRO A 159 -16.61 1.66 -2.55
C PRO A 159 -17.33 2.47 -1.45
N GLU A 160 -18.65 2.43 -1.45
CA GLU A 160 -19.50 3.25 -0.57
C GLU A 160 -19.10 3.14 0.91
N VAL A 161 -18.77 1.92 1.35
CA VAL A 161 -18.41 1.59 2.74
C VAL A 161 -17.18 2.33 3.28
N CYS A 162 -16.29 2.81 2.41
CA CYS A 162 -15.05 3.50 2.80
C CYS A 162 -14.84 4.83 2.09
N ARG A 163 -15.83 5.30 1.34
CA ARG A 163 -15.70 6.44 0.42
C ARG A 163 -15.38 7.73 1.15
N SER A 164 -16.17 8.10 2.16
CA SER A 164 -16.00 9.35 2.91
C SER A 164 -14.66 9.39 3.63
N GLU A 165 -14.26 8.28 4.23
CA GLU A 165 -13.04 8.20 5.02
C GLU A 165 -11.80 8.24 4.12
N LEU A 166 -11.84 7.57 2.96
CA LEU A 166 -10.73 7.62 1.99
C LEU A 166 -10.54 9.03 1.39
N VAL A 167 -11.63 9.75 1.11
CA VAL A 167 -11.56 11.14 0.63
C VAL A 167 -10.99 12.05 1.73
N ALA A 168 -11.48 11.94 2.97
CA ALA A 168 -10.97 12.71 4.09
C ALA A 168 -9.50 12.39 4.41
N TRP A 169 -9.10 11.13 4.29
CA TRP A 169 -7.72 10.69 4.44
C TRP A 169 -6.80 11.32 3.38
N GLU A 170 -7.21 11.30 2.11
CA GLU A 170 -6.41 11.89 1.02
C GLU A 170 -6.15 13.38 1.26
N GLU A 171 -7.17 14.14 1.66
CA GLU A 171 -7.04 15.58 1.91
C GLU A 171 -6.01 15.88 2.99
N GLN A 172 -5.99 15.07 4.07
CA GLN A 172 -5.08 15.24 5.19
C GLN A 172 -3.66 14.76 4.86
N VAL A 173 -3.52 13.57 4.28
CA VAL A 173 -2.20 12.98 3.99
C VAL A 173 -1.45 13.79 2.93
N LYS A 174 -2.17 14.42 2.00
CA LYS A 174 -1.58 15.31 0.99
C LYS A 174 -0.89 16.51 1.64
N VAL A 175 -1.48 17.12 2.66
CA VAL A 175 -0.86 18.23 3.40
C VAL A 175 0.42 17.79 4.07
N VAL A 176 0.40 16.65 4.77
CA VAL A 176 1.59 16.08 5.43
C VAL A 176 2.68 15.75 4.41
N GLY A 177 2.31 15.13 3.29
CA GLY A 177 3.25 14.78 2.22
C GLY A 177 3.97 16.00 1.65
N ARG A 178 3.23 17.10 1.40
CA ARG A 178 3.81 18.37 0.95
C ARG A 178 4.79 18.97 1.94
N GLU A 179 4.45 19.01 3.22
CA GLU A 179 5.35 19.51 4.26
C GLU A 179 6.66 18.71 4.32
N VAL A 180 6.56 17.37 4.29
CA VAL A 180 7.70 16.46 4.31
C VAL A 180 8.57 16.64 3.06
N MET A 181 7.98 16.68 1.86
CA MET A 181 8.70 16.92 0.61
C MET A 181 9.38 18.29 0.59
N GLY A 182 8.72 19.33 1.11
CA GLY A 182 9.28 20.67 1.25
C GLY A 182 10.53 20.68 2.13
N MET A 183 10.49 20.02 3.29
CA MET A 183 11.65 19.90 4.17
C MET A 183 12.79 19.09 3.54
N MET A 184 12.47 18.03 2.78
CA MET A 184 13.48 17.27 2.03
C MET A 184 14.18 18.15 1.00
N CYS A 185 13.43 18.96 0.25
CA CYS A 185 13.98 19.92 -0.72
C CYS A 185 14.89 20.95 -0.07
N GLU A 186 14.46 21.53 1.06
CA GLU A 186 15.27 22.47 1.85
C GLU A 186 16.57 21.81 2.32
N GLY A 187 16.51 20.57 2.80
CA GLY A 187 17.68 19.80 3.21
C GLY A 187 18.65 19.48 2.06
N LEU A 188 18.14 19.44 0.83
CA LEU A 188 18.94 19.30 -0.40
C LEU A 188 19.47 20.63 -0.94
N GLY A 189 19.06 21.78 -0.37
CA GLY A 189 19.42 23.11 -0.84
C GLY A 189 18.73 23.52 -2.15
N VAL A 190 17.56 22.95 -2.45
CA VAL A 190 16.73 23.30 -3.63
C VAL A 190 15.41 23.97 -3.21
N SER A 191 14.64 24.48 -4.17
CA SER A 191 13.33 25.08 -3.87
C SER A 191 12.38 24.06 -3.24
N SER A 192 11.62 24.44 -2.21
CA SER A 192 10.73 23.55 -1.46
C SER A 192 9.67 22.85 -2.33
N GLY A 193 9.22 23.50 -3.40
CA GLY A 193 8.28 22.93 -4.36
C GLY A 193 8.90 21.97 -5.39
N ARG A 194 10.22 21.77 -5.40
CA ARG A 194 10.89 21.02 -6.48
C ARG A 194 10.42 19.58 -6.57
N LEU A 195 10.28 18.89 -5.44
CA LEU A 195 9.74 17.52 -5.42
C LEU A 195 8.25 17.49 -5.78
N GLU A 196 7.48 18.50 -5.39
CA GLU A 196 6.07 18.58 -5.79
C GLU A 196 5.94 18.68 -7.32
N GLU A 197 6.74 19.50 -8.00
CA GLU A 197 6.76 19.56 -9.48
C GLU A 197 7.07 18.21 -10.14
N PHE A 198 7.92 17.37 -9.50
CA PHE A 198 8.22 16.03 -9.99
C PHE A 198 7.12 15.01 -9.67
N VAL A 199 6.37 15.22 -8.59
CA VAL A 199 5.37 14.29 -8.05
C VAL A 199 3.94 14.72 -8.42
N GLU A 200 3.74 15.88 -9.07
CA GLU A 200 2.44 16.41 -9.52
C GLU A 200 1.61 15.38 -10.30
N ASP A 201 2.26 14.38 -10.90
CA ASP A 201 1.59 13.29 -11.63
C ASP A 201 1.09 12.12 -10.77
N TYR A 202 1.45 11.98 -9.48
CA TYR A 202 1.11 10.78 -8.70
C TYR A 202 0.85 11.06 -7.21
N SER A 203 -0.42 11.08 -6.82
CA SER A 203 -0.87 10.92 -5.45
C SER A 203 -1.77 9.70 -5.36
N GLU A 204 -1.27 8.67 -4.70
CA GLU A 204 -1.93 7.38 -4.59
C GLU A 204 -2.17 7.07 -3.11
N CYS A 205 -3.43 6.83 -2.76
CA CYS A 205 -3.77 6.24 -1.47
C CYS A 205 -3.83 4.72 -1.66
N THR A 206 -2.72 4.06 -1.32
CA THR A 206 -2.66 2.60 -1.27
C THR A 206 -2.71 2.15 0.17
N LEU A 207 -3.88 1.70 0.57
CA LEU A 207 -4.10 1.11 1.89
C LEU A 207 -4.14 -0.40 1.71
N VAL A 208 -3.03 -1.03 2.11
CA VAL A 208 -2.90 -2.48 2.12
C VAL A 208 -3.29 -2.95 3.52
N ILE A 209 -4.47 -3.56 3.64
CA ILE A 209 -4.75 -4.39 4.80
C ILE A 209 -4.23 -5.78 4.48
N ARG A 210 -3.19 -6.18 5.20
CA ARG A 210 -2.78 -7.58 5.22
C ARG A 210 -3.77 -8.30 6.11
N GLU A 211 -4.45 -9.30 5.55
CA GLU A 211 -5.22 -10.25 6.34
C GLU A 211 -4.24 -10.90 7.33
N ALA A 212 -4.51 -10.74 8.62
CA ALA A 212 -3.75 -11.39 9.67
C ALA A 212 -4.26 -12.83 9.80
N GLU A 213 -3.34 -13.78 9.81
CA GLU A 213 -3.56 -15.11 10.40
C GLU A 213 -3.23 -15.05 11.90
#